data_AF-A0A3Q0J6B4-F1
#
_entry.id   AF-A0A3Q0J6B4-F1
#
_cell.length_a   1.000
_cell.length_b   1.000
_cell.length_c   1.000
_cell.angle_alpha   90.00
_cell.angle_beta   90.00
_cell.angle_gamma   90.00
#
_symmetry.space_group_name_H-M   'P 1'
#
loop_
_entity.id
_entity.type
_entity.pdbx_description
1 polymer ?
#
loop_
_entity_poly.entity_id
_entity_poly.type
_entity_poly.pdbx_seq_one_letter_code
_entity_poly.pdbx_strand_id
1 'polypeptide(L)' 'MKSIGSDGLNLALDMKPPKSLYLEVRCVQDHGKLEMDDGEVLYLKKNNQYLMARSQCEPLIRQGILEQIVR' A
#
# COMPACT_ATOMS: atom_id res chain seq x y z
N MET A 1 -8.54 -18.47 9.25
CA MET A 1 -7.23 -18.65 9.92
C MET A 1 -6.17 -18.69 8.83
N LYS A 2 -5.30 -17.67 8.74
CA LYS A 2 -4.11 -17.76 7.88
C LYS A 2 -3.10 -18.63 8.62
N SER A 3 -2.83 -19.81 8.08
CA SER A 3 -1.87 -20.75 8.64
C SER A 3 -0.48 -20.10 8.68
N ILE A 4 0.21 -20.24 9.82
CA ILE A 4 1.65 -20.07 9.91
C ILE A 4 2.28 -21.06 8.91
N GLY A 5 2.81 -20.54 7.82
CA GLY A 5 3.46 -21.33 6.79
C GLY A 5 4.64 -20.53 6.28
N SER A 6 5.85 -21.10 6.41
CA SER A 6 7.19 -20.77 5.87
C SER A 6 7.64 -19.30 5.76
N ASP A 7 6.78 -18.37 5.36
CA ASP A 7 6.99 -16.94 5.36
C ASP A 7 6.53 -16.37 6.71
N GLY A 8 7.49 -15.90 7.51
CA GLY A 8 7.24 -15.36 8.85
C GLY A 8 6.09 -14.35 8.86
N LEU A 9 5.19 -14.49 9.85
CA LEU A 9 4.08 -13.56 10.03
C LEU A 9 4.65 -12.18 10.40
N ASN A 10 4.59 -11.24 9.47
CA ASN A 10 5.03 -9.87 9.72
C ASN A 10 3.97 -9.13 10.56
N LEU A 11 4.05 -9.31 11.88
CA LEU A 11 3.18 -8.71 12.90
C LEU A 11 3.12 -7.18 12.81
N ALA A 12 4.13 -6.55 12.21
CA ALA A 12 4.13 -5.11 12.02
C ALA A 12 3.07 -4.69 11.01
N LEU A 13 2.71 -5.51 10.02
CA LEU A 13 1.86 -5.10 8.89
C LEU A 13 0.37 -4.97 9.27
N ASP A 14 -0.17 -5.90 10.04
CA ASP A 14 -1.61 -6.02 10.31
C ASP A 14 -2.07 -5.34 11.62
N MET A 15 -1.72 -4.06 11.84
CA MET A 15 -2.17 -3.33 13.04
C MET A 15 -3.59 -2.76 12.95
N LYS A 16 -4.14 -2.61 11.73
CA LYS A 16 -5.51 -2.12 11.53
C LYS A 16 -6.35 -3.22 10.86
N PRO A 17 -7.54 -3.56 11.41
CA PRO A 17 -8.38 -4.61 10.85
C PRO A 17 -8.64 -4.37 9.35
N PRO A 18 -8.64 -5.42 8.52
CA PRO A 18 -8.82 -5.30 7.07
C PRO A 18 -10.23 -4.80 6.75
N LYS A 19 -10.35 -3.52 6.36
CA LYS A 19 -11.61 -2.91 5.92
C LYS A 19 -11.93 -3.23 4.45
N SER A 20 -10.91 -3.27 3.58
CA SER A 20 -11.04 -3.52 2.13
C SER A 20 -9.74 -4.11 1.56
N LEU A 21 -9.86 -4.91 0.49
CA LEU A 21 -8.73 -5.48 -0.28
C LEU A 21 -7.93 -4.41 -1.04
N TYR A 22 -8.64 -3.43 -1.62
CA TYR A 22 -8.08 -2.28 -2.33
C TYR A 22 -8.34 -1.01 -1.53
N LEU A 23 -7.39 -0.08 -1.60
CA LEU A 23 -7.46 1.22 -0.95
C LEU A 23 -7.23 2.32 -1.98
N GLU A 24 -8.05 3.38 -1.91
CA GLU A 24 -7.77 4.63 -2.58
C GLU A 24 -6.72 5.40 -1.78
N VAL A 25 -5.61 5.70 -2.44
CA VAL A 25 -4.47 6.40 -1.86
C VAL A 25 -4.11 7.61 -2.69
N ARG A 26 -3.71 8.69 -2.03
CA ARG A 26 -3.21 9.91 -2.65
C ARG A 26 -1.72 10.03 -2.42
N CYS A 27 -0.97 10.39 -3.45
CA CYS A 27 0.45 10.74 -3.29
C CYS A 27 0.58 12.11 -2.62
N VAL A 28 1.28 12.16 -1.50
CA VAL A 28 1.62 13.41 -0.81
C VAL A 28 2.90 14.02 -1.40
N GLN A 29 3.81 13.16 -1.85
CA GLN A 29 5.08 13.52 -2.47
C GLN A 29 5.25 12.83 -3.82
N ASP A 30 6.03 13.45 -4.71
CA ASP A 30 6.46 12.81 -5.95
C ASP A 30 7.52 11.76 -5.61
N HIS A 31 7.21 10.49 -5.87
CA HIS A 31 8.11 9.36 -5.57
C HIS A 31 8.72 8.76 -6.83
N GLY A 32 8.34 9.26 -8.02
CA GLY A 32 8.80 8.76 -9.29
C GLY A 32 8.16 7.41 -9.65
N LYS A 33 8.98 6.39 -9.93
CA LYS A 33 8.53 5.06 -10.34
C LYS A 33 8.33 4.14 -9.13
N LEU A 34 7.18 3.49 -9.08
CA LEU A 34 6.88 2.40 -8.16
C LEU A 34 6.69 1.13 -8.97
N GLU A 35 7.45 0.09 -8.64
CA GLU A 35 7.31 -1.23 -9.25
C GLU A 35 6.42 -2.06 -8.32
N MET A 36 5.27 -2.51 -8.84
CA MET A 36 4.39 -3.43 -8.14
C MET A 36 4.90 -4.87 -8.25
N ASP A 37 4.49 -5.74 -7.33
CA ASP A 37 4.81 -7.17 -7.39
C ASP A 37 4.31 -7.88 -8.67
N ASP A 38 3.31 -7.33 -9.36
CA ASP A 38 2.82 -7.86 -10.66
C ASP A 38 3.74 -7.47 -11.84
N GLY A 39 4.76 -6.65 -11.60
CA GLY A 39 5.64 -6.10 -12.64
C GLY A 39 5.12 -4.81 -13.30
N GLU A 40 3.95 -4.31 -12.87
CA GLU A 40 3.45 -3.01 -13.31
C GLU A 40 4.27 -1.86 -12.72
N VAL A 41 4.63 -0.89 -13.57
CA VAL A 41 5.34 0.31 -13.15
C VAL A 41 4.37 1.49 -13.09
N LEU A 42 4.10 1.96 -11.87
CA LEU A 42 3.26 3.12 -11.62
C LEU A 42 4.09 4.36 -11.34
N TYR A 43 3.77 5.45 -12.04
CA TYR A 43 4.39 6.74 -11.79
C TYR A 43 3.59 7.49 -10.73
N LEU A 44 4.12 7.56 -9.51
CA LEU A 44 3.53 8.25 -8.37
C LEU A 44 3.81 9.76 -8.47
N LYS A 45 2.86 10.51 -9.03
CA LYS A 45 2.90 11.97 -9.07
C LYS A 45 2.22 12.57 -7.86
N LYS A 46 2.76 13.66 -7.33
CA LYS A 46 2.17 14.42 -6.23
C LYS A 46 0.70 14.77 -6.53
N ASN A 47 -0.17 14.60 -5.53
CA ASN A 47 -1.62 14.84 -5.56
C ASN A 47 -2.46 13.91 -6.44
N ASN A 48 -1.87 12.98 -7.18
CA ASN A 48 -2.65 11.98 -7.89
C ASN A 48 -3.20 10.92 -6.93
N GLN A 49 -4.33 10.35 -7.34
CA GLN A 49 -5.01 9.28 -6.63
C GLN A 49 -4.84 7.98 -7.38
N TYR A 50 -4.60 6.90 -6.64
CA TYR A 50 -4.39 5.57 -7.16
C TYR A 50 -5.23 4.58 -6.36
N LEU A 51 -5.71 3.55 -7.05
CA LEU A 51 -6.37 2.41 -6.42
C LEU A 51 -5.39 1.25 -6.46
N MET A 52 -4.91 0.83 -5.30
CA MET A 52 -3.95 -0.28 -5.20
C MET A 52 -4.27 -1.22 -4.04
N ALA A 53 -3.71 -2.43 -4.12
CA ALA A 53 -3.84 -3.43 -3.08
C ALA A 53 -3.18 -2.95 -1.79
N ARG A 54 -3.87 -3.19 -0.67
CA ARG A 54 -3.42 -2.75 0.65
C ARG A 54 -2.00 -3.20 0.99
N SER A 55 -1.61 -4.43 0.64
CA SER A 55 -0.25 -4.94 0.88
C SER A 55 0.85 -4.04 0.30
N GLN A 56 0.57 -3.36 -0.81
CA GLN A 56 1.49 -2.42 -1.47
C GLN A 56 1.41 -1.02 -0.87
N CYS A 57 0.20 -0.57 -0.54
CA CYS A 57 -0.02 0.76 0.03
C CYS A 57 0.55 0.88 1.45
N GLU A 58 0.40 -0.14 2.28
CA GLU A 58 0.72 -0.11 3.71
C GLU A 58 2.16 0.31 4.02
N PRO A 59 3.21 -0.23 3.37
CA PRO A 59 4.58 0.26 3.56
C PRO A 59 4.76 1.72 3.09
N LEU A 60 4.17 2.09 1.96
CA LEU A 60 4.29 3.45 1.40
C LEU A 60 3.56 4.52 2.23
N ILE A 61 2.42 4.14 2.84
CA ILE A 61 1.68 5.00 3.77
C ILE A 61 2.49 5.21 5.05
N ARG A 62 3.15 4.16 5.55
CA ARG A 62 4.03 4.27 6.73
C ARG A 62 5.25 5.12 6.49
N GLN A 63 5.77 5.10 5.26
CA GLN A 63 6.86 5.98 4.83
C GLN A 63 6.41 7.43 4.62
N GLY A 64 5.10 7.71 4.62
CA GLY A 64 4.55 9.05 4.42
C GLY A 64 4.50 9.50 2.94
N ILE A 65 4.70 8.59 2.00
CA ILE A 65 4.65 8.87 0.55
C ILE A 65 3.20 8.94 0.09
N LEU A 66 2.39 8.01 0.59
CA LEU A 66 0.98 7.85 0.26
C LEU A 66 0.11 8.16 1.48
N GLU A 67 -1.07 8.71 1.24
CA GLU A 67 -2.08 8.94 2.26
C GLU A 67 -3.36 8.22 1.86
N GLN A 68 -3.94 7.47 2.79
CA GLN A 68 -5.20 6.76 2.55
C GLN A 68 -6.36 7.76 2.53
N ILE A 69 -7.13 7.78 1.44
CA ILE A 69 -8.39 8.51 1.38
C ILE A 69 -9.46 7.64 2.04
N VAL A 70 -9.77 7.92 3.30
CA VAL A 70 -10.88 7.27 4.00
C VAL A 70 -12.11 8.14 3.79
N ARG A 71 -13.05 7.67 2.97
CA ARG A 71 -14.42 8.22 2.93
C ARG A 71 -15.30 7.56 3.98
#